data_AF-A0A956GVV1-F1
#
_entry.id   AF-A0A956GVV1-F1
#
_cell.length_a   1.000
_cell.length_b   1.000
_cell.length_c   1.000
_cell.angle_alpha   90.00
_cell.angle_beta   90.00
_cell.angle_gamma   90.00
#
_symmetry.space_group_name_H-M   'P 1'
#
loop_
_entity.id
_entity.type
_entity.pdbx_description
1 polymer ?
#
loop_
_entity_poly.entity_id
_entity_poly.type
_entity_poly.pdbx_seq_one_letter_code
_entity_poly.pdbx_strand_id
1 'polypeptide(L)'
;TLRRALGWGALGAAAAAAVTLALRAAVGDHLPAFIPAEESAGPGLAQGLAAGVGEELVFRLGVAAAVYLTLARRLPRAAAIAAAAIVTGAMFALAHELPPAGGSFALDHVVTRALIPGAAMTAAFLVVHPAFLVAAHAAAHLLIPFLFR
;
A
#
# COMPACT_ATOMS: atom_id res chain seq x y z
N THR A 1 -19.95 11.06 -5.57
CA THR A 1 -20.64 11.56 -4.37
C THR A 1 -19.94 11.02 -3.14
N LEU A 2 -19.97 11.75 -2.01
CA LEU A 2 -19.36 11.32 -0.75
C LEU A 2 -19.83 9.92 -0.32
N ARG A 3 -21.13 9.65 -0.42
CA ARG A 3 -21.73 8.33 -0.12
C ARG A 3 -21.07 7.17 -0.88
N ARG A 4 -20.75 7.35 -2.16
CA ARG A 4 -20.08 6.33 -2.97
C ARG A 4 -18.63 6.11 -2.52
N ALA A 5 -17.92 7.18 -2.18
CA ALA A 5 -16.56 7.08 -1.66
C ALA A 5 -16.53 6.36 -0.31
N LEU A 6 -17.47 6.67 0.59
CA LEU A 6 -17.64 5.98 1.87
C LEU A 6 -17.95 4.48 1.67
N GLY A 7 -18.82 4.15 0.71
CA GLY A 7 -19.10 2.74 0.37
C GLY A 7 -17.86 1.98 -0.08
N TRP A 8 -17.04 2.57 -0.96
CA TRP A 8 -15.77 1.98 -1.37
C TRP A 8 -14.77 1.87 -0.23
N GLY A 9 -14.70 2.88 0.65
CA GLY A 9 -13.84 2.85 1.83
C GLY A 9 -14.22 1.72 2.78
N ALA A 10 -15.52 1.54 3.05
CA ALA A 10 -16.00 0.43 3.87
C ALA A 10 -15.67 -0.93 3.26
N LEU A 11 -15.83 -1.09 1.94
CA LEU A 11 -15.43 -2.31 1.24
C LEU A 11 -13.92 -2.57 1.31
N GLY A 12 -13.10 -1.53 1.21
CA GLY A 12 -11.64 -1.64 1.34
C GLY A 12 -11.22 -2.09 2.73
N ALA A 13 -11.77 -1.45 3.76
CA ALA A 13 -11.51 -1.84 5.16
C ALA A 13 -11.99 -3.27 5.45
N ALA A 14 -13.17 -3.66 4.96
CA ALA A 14 -13.69 -5.02 5.12
C ALA A 14 -12.83 -6.06 4.38
N ALA A 15 -12.35 -5.74 3.18
CA ALA A 15 -11.44 -6.61 2.43
C ALA A 15 -10.11 -6.81 3.16
N ALA A 16 -9.52 -5.73 3.69
CA ALA A 16 -8.32 -5.84 4.52
C ALA A 16 -8.57 -6.70 5.76
N ALA A 17 -9.68 -6.49 6.48
CA ALA A 17 -10.05 -7.34 7.62
C ALA A 17 -10.17 -8.82 7.23
N ALA A 18 -10.88 -9.12 6.14
CA ALA A 18 -11.06 -10.49 5.67
C ALA A 18 -9.72 -11.16 5.30
N VAL A 19 -8.86 -10.46 4.55
CA VAL A 19 -7.54 -10.97 4.15
C VAL A 19 -6.64 -11.19 5.36
N THR A 20 -6.55 -10.22 6.27
CA THR A 20 -5.67 -10.34 7.45
C THR A 20 -6.14 -11.42 8.41
N LEU A 21 -7.46 -11.57 8.61
CA LEU A 21 -8.02 -12.67 9.40
C LEU A 21 -7.81 -14.04 8.75
N ALA A 22 -7.97 -14.14 7.43
CA ALA A 22 -7.71 -15.37 6.70
C ALA A 22 -6.22 -15.76 6.76
N LEU A 23 -5.32 -14.79 6.64
CA LEU A 23 -3.88 -15.00 6.82
C LEU A 23 -3.58 -15.52 8.23
N ARG A 24 -4.11 -14.86 9.28
CA ARG A 24 -3.92 -15.33 10.66
C ARG A 24 -4.47 -16.73 10.88
N ALA A 25 -5.63 -17.04 10.31
CA ALA A 25 -6.21 -18.39 10.40
C ALA A 25 -5.33 -19.45 9.72
N ALA A 26 -4.60 -19.08 8.67
CA ALA A 26 -3.74 -20.00 7.92
C ALA A 26 -2.34 -20.17 8.53
N VAL A 27 -1.73 -19.10 9.06
CA VAL A 27 -0.33 -19.10 9.53
C VAL A 27 -0.17 -18.97 11.05
N GLY A 28 -1.27 -18.79 11.77
CA GLY A 28 -1.26 -18.52 13.22
C GLY A 28 -0.89 -17.07 13.54
N ASP A 29 -0.30 -16.88 14.72
CA ASP A 29 0.02 -15.56 15.27
C ASP A 29 1.35 -14.99 14.78
N HIS A 30 2.12 -15.76 13.99
CA HIS A 30 3.41 -15.34 13.48
C HIS A 30 3.25 -14.50 12.20
N LEU A 31 4.00 -13.40 12.13
CA LEU A 31 4.06 -12.60 10.90
C LEU A 31 4.66 -13.44 9.75
N PRO A 32 3.99 -13.57 8.60
CA PRO A 32 4.56 -14.25 7.44
C PRO A 32 5.89 -13.60 7.04
N ALA A 33 6.90 -14.41 6.68
CA ALA A 33 8.25 -13.93 6.38
C ALA A 33 8.35 -12.95 5.20
N PHE A 34 7.33 -12.86 4.34
CA PHE A 34 7.27 -11.89 3.25
C PHE A 34 6.73 -10.51 3.70
N ILE A 35 6.17 -10.39 4.91
CA ILE A 35 5.76 -9.11 5.47
C ILE A 35 6.93 -8.60 6.32
N PRO A 36 7.44 -7.39 6.06
CA PRO A 36 8.54 -6.83 6.84
C PRO A 36 8.19 -6.74 8.33
N ALA A 37 9.14 -7.06 9.21
CA ALA A 37 8.89 -7.13 10.65
C ALA A 37 8.47 -5.77 11.25
N GLU A 38 8.89 -4.67 10.65
CA GLU A 38 8.47 -3.31 10.99
C GLU A 38 6.96 -3.09 10.86
N GLU A 39 6.27 -3.82 9.99
CA GLU A 39 4.80 -3.76 9.86
C GLU A 39 4.09 -4.36 11.09
N SER A 40 4.81 -5.16 11.89
CA SER A 40 4.34 -5.68 13.18
C SER A 40 4.91 -4.91 14.38
N ALA A 41 5.92 -4.07 14.16
CA ALA A 41 6.59 -3.28 15.19
C ALA A 41 5.70 -2.11 15.61
N GLY A 42 4.66 -2.40 16.40
CA GLY A 42 3.55 -1.51 16.73
C GLY A 42 3.96 -0.07 17.06
N PRO A 43 3.80 0.88 16.12
CA PRO A 43 3.98 2.30 16.42
C PRO A 43 2.74 2.87 17.15
N GLY A 44 1.80 2.01 17.54
CA GLY A 44 0.49 2.37 18.07
C GLY A 44 -0.49 2.72 16.96
N LEU A 45 -1.80 2.56 17.23
CA LEU A 45 -2.87 2.71 16.25
C LEU A 45 -2.83 4.04 15.48
N ALA A 46 -2.52 5.14 16.17
CA ALA A 46 -2.49 6.47 15.55
C ALA A 46 -1.34 6.64 14.54
N GLN A 47 -0.15 6.09 14.85
CA GLN A 47 1.01 6.20 13.96
C GLN A 47 0.87 5.26 12.77
N GLY A 48 0.33 4.04 12.94
CA GLY A 48 0.05 3.13 11.82
C GLY A 48 -0.99 3.71 10.86
N LEU A 49 -2.06 4.31 11.37
CA LEU A 49 -3.04 5.02 10.53
C LEU A 49 -2.38 6.20 9.79
N ALA A 50 -1.58 7.00 10.50
CA ALA A 50 -0.90 8.15 9.91
C ALA A 50 0.11 7.73 8.82
N ALA A 51 0.85 6.63 9.03
CA ALA A 51 1.76 6.05 8.05
C ALA A 51 0.99 5.59 6.80
N GLY A 52 -0.05 4.75 6.97
CA GLY A 52 -0.85 4.28 5.84
C GLY A 52 -1.51 5.41 5.05
N VAL A 53 -2.08 6.42 5.71
CA VAL A 53 -2.63 7.60 5.02
C VAL A 53 -1.53 8.43 4.35
N GLY A 54 -0.41 8.65 5.03
CA GLY A 54 0.73 9.43 4.52
C GLY A 54 1.33 8.83 3.25
N GLU A 55 1.55 7.51 3.25
CA GLU A 55 2.03 6.76 2.08
C GLU A 55 1.07 6.91 0.90
N GLU A 56 -0.23 6.80 1.13
CA GLU A 56 -1.23 6.95 0.07
C GLU A 56 -1.27 8.39 -0.49
N LEU A 57 -1.13 9.40 0.36
CA LEU A 57 -1.05 10.80 -0.07
C LEU A 57 0.19 11.04 -0.94
N VAL A 58 1.36 10.59 -0.50
CA VAL A 58 2.63 10.83 -1.21
C VAL A 58 2.69 10.02 -2.50
N PHE A 59 2.45 8.71 -2.43
CA PHE A 59 2.73 7.82 -3.54
C PHE A 59 1.56 7.69 -4.52
N ARG A 60 0.31 7.69 -4.05
CA ARG A 60 -0.84 7.50 -4.96
C ARG A 60 -1.40 8.83 -5.46
N LEU A 61 -1.65 9.76 -4.54
CA LEU A 61 -2.14 11.09 -4.92
C LEU A 61 -1.03 12.02 -5.46
N GLY A 62 0.20 11.88 -4.97
CA GLY A 62 1.35 12.61 -5.50
C GLY A 62 1.94 11.94 -6.75
N VAL A 63 2.76 10.91 -6.53
CA VAL A 63 3.58 10.29 -7.59
C VAL A 63 2.72 9.65 -8.69
N ALA A 64 1.86 8.68 -8.34
CA ALA A 64 1.10 7.93 -9.34
C ALA A 64 0.16 8.83 -10.15
N ALA A 65 -0.54 9.76 -9.49
CA ALA A 65 -1.41 10.71 -10.18
C ALA A 65 -0.62 11.62 -11.12
N ALA A 66 0.54 12.16 -10.68
CA ALA A 66 1.37 13.00 -11.53
C ALA A 66 1.88 12.25 -12.78
N VAL A 67 2.39 11.03 -12.60
CA VAL A 67 2.87 10.19 -13.72
C VAL A 67 1.71 9.83 -14.66
N TYR A 68 0.59 9.34 -14.11
CA TYR A 68 -0.57 8.95 -14.91
C TYR A 68 -1.15 10.12 -15.69
N LEU A 69 -1.39 11.28 -15.05
CA LEU A 69 -1.97 12.45 -15.73
C LEU A 69 -1.05 13.01 -16.82
N THR A 70 0.27 12.93 -16.63
CA THR A 70 1.26 13.35 -17.63
C THR A 70 1.25 12.42 -18.85
N LEU A 71 1.16 11.11 -18.62
CA LEU A 71 1.28 10.10 -19.67
C LEU A 71 -0.05 9.72 -20.34
N ALA A 72 -1.18 9.86 -19.66
CA ALA A 72 -2.50 9.49 -20.17
C ALA A 72 -2.92 10.30 -21.42
N ARG A 73 -2.27 11.44 -21.68
CA ARG A 73 -2.48 12.24 -22.89
C ARG A 73 -1.66 11.75 -24.09
N ARG A 74 -0.67 10.89 -23.86
CA ARG A 74 0.34 10.47 -24.86
C ARG A 74 0.35 8.97 -25.11
N LEU A 75 -0.12 8.18 -24.15
CA LEU A 75 -0.08 6.73 -24.18
C LEU A 75 -1.49 6.12 -24.01
N PRO A 76 -1.72 4.88 -24.50
CA PRO A 76 -2.91 4.12 -24.15
C PRO A 76 -3.06 4.01 -22.63
N ARG A 77 -4.31 4.00 -22.14
CA ARG A 77 -4.61 3.97 -20.70
C ARG A 77 -3.84 2.88 -19.95
N ALA A 78 -3.79 1.66 -20.49
CA ALA A 78 -3.09 0.54 -19.87
C ALA A 78 -1.57 0.81 -19.73
N ALA A 79 -0.94 1.39 -20.75
CA ALA A 79 0.47 1.74 -20.73
C ALA A 79 0.76 2.88 -19.73
N ALA A 80 -0.12 3.88 -19.65
CA ALA A 80 0.01 4.95 -18.65
C ALA A 80 -0.14 4.43 -17.21
N ILE A 81 -1.06 3.48 -16.97
CA ILE A 81 -1.21 2.80 -15.67
C ILE A 81 0.04 1.99 -15.35
N ALA A 82 0.54 1.18 -16.29
CA ALA A 82 1.73 0.38 -16.09
C ALA A 82 2.96 1.26 -15.77
N ALA A 83 3.15 2.36 -16.50
CA ALA A 83 4.22 3.30 -16.23
C ALA A 83 4.09 3.96 -14.85
N ALA A 84 2.88 4.39 -14.47
CA ALA A 84 2.63 4.94 -13.14
C ALA A 84 2.91 3.92 -12.03
N ALA A 85 2.52 2.65 -12.22
CA ALA A 85 2.78 1.57 -11.28
C ALA A 85 4.27 1.27 -11.12
N ILE A 86 5.03 1.19 -12.22
CA ILE A 86 6.48 0.94 -12.20
C ILE A 86 7.19 2.09 -11.48
N VAL A 87 6.92 3.34 -11.87
CA VAL A 87 7.59 4.51 -11.28
C VAL A 87 7.25 4.64 -9.79
N THR A 88 5.97 4.51 -9.44
CA THR A 88 5.54 4.61 -8.04
C THR A 88 6.10 3.47 -7.20
N GLY A 89 6.16 2.24 -7.73
CA GLY A 89 6.74 1.11 -7.04
C GLY A 89 8.23 1.28 -6.78
N ALA A 90 8.99 1.74 -7.78
CA ALA A 90 10.40 2.04 -7.61
C ALA A 90 10.62 3.15 -6.55
N MET A 91 9.85 4.23 -6.60
CA MET A 91 9.94 5.32 -5.62
C MET A 91 9.53 4.89 -4.21
N PHE A 92 8.49 4.06 -4.08
CA PHE A 92 8.04 3.53 -2.80
C PHE A 92 9.12 2.67 -2.15
N ALA A 93 9.72 1.75 -2.91
CA ALA A 93 10.82 0.93 -2.42
C ALA A 93 12.03 1.78 -2.02
N LEU A 94 12.45 2.73 -2.87
CA LEU A 94 13.58 3.62 -2.56
C LEU A 94 13.34 4.45 -1.30
N ALA A 95 12.14 4.98 -1.09
CA ALA A 95 11.82 5.78 0.09
C ALA A 95 11.96 4.99 1.40
N HIS A 96 11.75 3.68 1.34
CA HIS A 96 11.87 2.76 2.45
C HIS A 96 13.30 2.27 2.71
N GLU A 97 14.23 2.53 1.78
CA GLU A 97 15.67 2.31 1.97
C GLU A 97 16.38 3.55 2.53
N LEU A 98 15.71 4.71 2.56
CA LEU A 98 16.28 5.96 3.09
C LEU A 98 16.25 5.98 4.63
N PRO A 99 17.33 6.42 5.31
CA PRO A 99 17.31 6.65 6.76
C PRO A 99 16.27 7.70 7.17
N PRO A 100 15.63 7.59 8.35
CA PRO A 100 15.90 6.64 9.43
C PRO A 100 15.13 5.31 9.32
N ALA A 101 14.32 5.13 8.28
CA ALA A 101 13.49 3.93 8.07
C ALA A 101 14.29 2.76 7.45
N GLY A 102 15.34 3.06 6.69
CA GLY A 102 16.17 2.05 6.03
C GLY A 102 17.14 1.33 6.98
N GLY A 103 17.05 0.01 7.03
CA GLY A 103 18.10 -0.88 7.54
C GLY A 103 19.25 -1.04 6.53
N SER A 104 20.05 -2.10 6.65
CA SER A 104 20.99 -2.48 5.58
C SER A 104 20.22 -2.81 4.30
N PHE A 105 20.63 -2.23 3.17
CA PHE A 105 20.00 -2.47 1.86
C PHE A 105 19.82 -3.97 1.59
N ALA A 106 18.58 -4.41 1.47
CA ALA A 106 18.20 -5.81 1.29
C ALA A 106 17.33 -5.94 0.03
N LEU A 107 17.83 -6.66 -0.98
CA LEU A 107 17.19 -6.71 -2.30
C LEU A 107 15.78 -7.33 -2.25
N ASP A 108 15.57 -8.31 -1.37
CA ASP A 108 14.29 -8.92 -1.09
C ASP A 108 13.28 -7.93 -0.48
N HIS A 109 13.71 -7.05 0.43
CA HIS A 109 12.87 -5.96 0.95
C HIS A 109 12.48 -4.99 -0.18
N VAL A 110 13.46 -4.56 -0.98
CA VAL A 110 13.23 -3.65 -2.12
C VAL A 110 12.23 -4.25 -3.10
N VAL A 111 12.40 -5.51 -3.49
CA VAL A 111 11.51 -6.19 -4.44
C VAL A 111 10.11 -6.33 -3.86
N THR A 112 9.99 -6.77 -2.60
CA THR A 112 8.68 -6.96 -1.97
C THR A 112 7.92 -5.64 -1.86
N ARG A 113 8.61 -4.55 -1.48
CA ARG A 113 8.06 -3.19 -1.40
C ARG A 113 7.73 -2.61 -2.78
N ALA A 114 8.58 -2.83 -3.77
CA ALA A 114 8.36 -2.32 -5.11
C ALA A 114 7.15 -2.97 -5.79
N LEU A 115 6.96 -4.28 -5.60
CA LEU A 115 5.96 -5.05 -6.32
C LEU A 115 4.56 -4.90 -5.71
N ILE A 116 4.38 -5.22 -4.43
CA ILE A 116 3.04 -5.31 -3.83
C ILE A 116 2.54 -3.93 -3.38
N PRO A 117 3.10 -3.31 -2.32
CA PRO A 117 2.61 -2.02 -1.85
C PRO A 117 2.97 -0.88 -2.79
N GLY A 118 3.98 -1.05 -3.65
CA GLY A 118 4.32 -0.13 -4.72
C GLY A 118 3.42 -0.28 -5.95
N ALA A 119 3.81 -1.18 -6.86
CA ALA A 119 3.24 -1.26 -8.19
C ALA A 119 1.80 -1.81 -8.23
N ALA A 120 1.53 -2.91 -7.55
CA ALA A 120 0.21 -3.56 -7.59
C ALA A 120 -0.88 -2.66 -6.99
N MET A 121 -0.59 -2.03 -5.85
CA MET A 121 -1.51 -1.07 -5.24
C MET A 121 -1.71 0.19 -6.08
N THR A 122 -0.67 0.71 -6.75
CA THR A 122 -0.84 1.81 -7.70
C THR A 122 -1.72 1.44 -8.89
N ALA A 123 -1.54 0.25 -9.47
CA ALA A 123 -2.40 -0.21 -10.55
C ALA A 123 -3.86 -0.33 -10.08
N ALA A 124 -4.08 -0.92 -8.90
CA ALA A 124 -5.41 -1.05 -8.31
C ALA A 124 -6.05 0.33 -8.01
N PHE A 125 -5.27 1.30 -7.50
CA PHE A 125 -5.71 2.67 -7.23
C PHE A 125 -6.27 3.35 -8.49
N LEU A 126 -5.64 3.13 -9.65
CA LEU A 126 -6.04 3.72 -10.93
C LEU A 126 -7.17 2.96 -11.65
N VAL A 127 -7.48 1.72 -11.23
CA VAL A 127 -8.47 0.85 -11.88
C VAL A 127 -9.77 0.74 -11.07
N VAL A 128 -9.70 0.59 -9.75
CA VAL A 128 -10.86 0.28 -8.90
C VAL A 128 -11.52 1.55 -8.38
N HIS A 129 -11.04 2.05 -7.25
CA HIS A 129 -11.47 3.31 -6.65
C HIS A 129 -10.46 3.74 -5.59
N PRO A 130 -9.99 5.00 -5.58
CA PRO A 130 -9.02 5.50 -4.59
C PRO A 130 -9.40 5.19 -3.14
N ALA A 131 -10.65 5.49 -2.77
CA ALA A 131 -11.13 5.26 -1.40
C ALA A 131 -11.06 3.80 -0.94
N PHE A 132 -11.19 2.83 -1.86
CA PHE A 132 -11.04 1.42 -1.53
C PHE A 132 -9.60 1.11 -1.13
N LEU A 133 -8.64 1.54 -1.96
CA LEU A 133 -7.22 1.21 -1.74
C LEU A 133 -6.67 1.90 -0.50
N VAL A 134 -7.01 3.17 -0.31
CA VAL A 134 -6.57 3.93 0.88
C VAL A 134 -7.12 3.30 2.16
N ALA A 135 -8.41 2.96 2.19
CA ALA A 135 -9.02 2.33 3.35
C ALA A 135 -8.47 0.92 3.61
N ALA A 136 -8.26 0.12 2.55
CA ALA A 136 -7.66 -1.20 2.69
C ALA A 136 -6.24 -1.13 3.24
N HIS A 137 -5.42 -0.21 2.75
CA HIS A 137 -4.04 -0.05 3.20
C HIS A 137 -3.95 0.44 4.64
N ALA A 138 -4.69 1.50 4.97
CA ALA A 138 -4.73 2.04 6.32
C ALA A 138 -5.27 1.00 7.31
N ALA A 139 -6.26 0.20 6.91
CA ALA A 139 -6.75 -0.91 7.73
C ALA A 139 -5.69 -2.02 7.91
N ALA A 140 -4.91 -2.34 6.88
CA ALA A 140 -3.81 -3.30 6.99
C ALA A 140 -2.74 -2.84 8.01
N HIS A 141 -2.34 -1.56 7.95
CA HIS A 141 -1.43 -0.93 8.93
C HIS A 141 -1.94 -0.98 10.38
N LEU A 142 -3.27 -1.07 10.59
CA LEU A 142 -3.86 -1.25 11.92
C LEU A 142 -3.95 -2.72 12.33
N LEU A 143 -4.36 -3.57 11.40
CA LEU A 143 -4.70 -4.96 11.67
C LEU A 143 -3.46 -5.84 11.82
N ILE A 144 -2.41 -5.62 11.02
CA ILE A 144 -1.20 -6.44 11.05
C ILE A 144 -0.52 -6.39 12.44
N PRO A 145 -0.22 -5.22 13.03
CA PRO A 145 0.36 -5.15 14.37
C PRO A 145 -0.55 -5.69 15.48
N PHE A 146 -1.88 -5.66 15.27
CA PHE A 146 -2.83 -6.17 16.26
C PHE A 146 -2.96 -7.70 16.21
N LEU A 147 -2.81 -8.27 15.02
CA LEU A 147 -3.10 -9.67 14.75
C LEU A 147 -1.86 -10.57 14.74
N PHE A 148 -0.67 -10.04 14.47
CA PHE A 148 0.58 -10.79 14.38
C PHE A 148 1.60 -10.27 15.39
N ARG A 149 2.44 -11.19 15.92
CA ARG A 149 3.49 -10.92 16.90
C ARG A 149 4.80 -11.59 16.53
#